data_AF-A6VXR8-F1
#
_entry.id   AF-A6VXR8-F1
#
_cell.length_a   1.000
_cell.length_b   1.000
_cell.length_c   1.000
_cell.angle_alpha   90.00
_cell.angle_beta   90.00
_cell.angle_gamma   90.00
#
_symmetry.space_group_name_H-M   'P 1'
#
loop_
_entity.id
_entity.type
_entity.pdbx_description
1 polymer ?
#
loop_
_entity_poly.entity_id
_entity_poly.type
_entity_poly.pdbx_seq_one_letter_code
_entity_poly.pdbx_strand_id
1 'polypeptide(L)'
;MEFGEIVSVLLQGAVVTIQIVAMALPLAVLMAFSFGLIRLYAPAPFKQIAIIYIEFFRGTSALIQLYWIYFVLPFFGITIDAMTAAVVALGLNIGSYGTEVVRGAIQSVPKGQYEASIALNFTSSQRLWRIIMPQALVNMIPPFGNLAIELVKATSLVSLITIGDLTFKAKMLADTTLQVGEIFGVVLLFYFVMAQFLVFFIRRLETHLSKGLGRGGLHS
;
A
#
# COMPACT_ATOMS: atom_id res chain seq x y z
N MET A 1 -0.60 29.01 22.16
CA MET A 1 -1.60 27.93 22.11
C MET A 1 -1.31 26.99 23.25
N GLU A 2 -2.34 26.47 23.89
CA GLU A 2 -2.16 25.39 24.85
C GLU A 2 -1.83 24.08 24.12
N PHE A 3 -1.06 23.19 24.75
CA PHE A 3 -0.68 21.90 24.18
C PHE A 3 -1.90 21.07 23.72
N GLY A 4 -3.02 21.17 24.44
CA GLY A 4 -4.26 20.49 24.09
C GLY A 4 -4.85 20.95 22.74
N GLU A 5 -4.72 22.23 22.41
CA GLU A 5 -5.21 22.78 21.13
C GLU A 5 -4.38 22.24 19.96
N ILE A 6 -3.05 22.19 20.12
CA ILE A 6 -2.12 21.61 19.14
C ILE A 6 -2.52 20.15 18.84
N VAL A 7 -2.69 19.35 19.89
CA VAL A 7 -3.07 17.93 19.75
C VAL A 7 -4.42 17.77 19.06
N SER A 8 -5.41 18.59 19.40
CA SER A 8 -6.75 18.57 18.77
C SER A 8 -6.68 18.85 17.26
N VAL A 9 -5.93 19.87 16.86
CA VAL A 9 -5.76 20.22 15.43
C VAL A 9 -5.00 19.12 14.67
N LEU A 10 -3.98 18.52 15.28
CA LEU A 10 -3.24 17.40 14.69
C LEU A 10 -4.10 16.14 14.57
N LEU A 11 -4.97 15.84 15.55
CA LEU A 11 -5.93 14.73 15.48
C LEU A 11 -6.86 14.86 14.27
N GLN A 12 -7.34 16.07 13.97
CA GLN A 12 -8.17 16.30 12.78
C GLN A 12 -7.41 15.96 11.48
N GLY A 13 -6.14 16.37 11.38
CA GLY A 13 -5.29 16.00 10.25
C GLY A 13 -5.02 14.49 10.18
N ALA A 14 -4.82 13.84 11.33
CA ALA A 14 -4.63 12.39 11.41
C ALA A 14 -5.86 11.60 10.92
N VAL A 15 -7.07 12.08 11.19
CA VAL A 15 -8.31 11.49 10.65
C VAL A 15 -8.29 11.52 9.12
N VAL A 16 -7.89 12.64 8.50
CA VAL A 16 -7.77 12.74 7.03
C VAL A 16 -6.70 11.80 6.50
N THR A 17 -5.55 11.69 7.17
CA THR A 17 -4.51 10.70 6.84
C THR A 17 -5.07 9.27 6.84
N ILE A 18 -5.83 8.89 7.88
CA ILE A 18 -6.46 7.57 7.98
C ILE A 18 -7.47 7.35 6.85
N GLN A 19 -8.27 8.36 6.49
CA GLN A 19 -9.21 8.27 5.37
C GLN A 19 -8.50 7.99 4.05
N ILE A 20 -7.41 8.70 3.75
CA ILE A 20 -6.60 8.47 2.54
C ILE A 20 -6.08 7.04 2.52
N VAL A 21 -5.50 6.56 3.63
CA VAL A 21 -4.98 5.19 3.73
C VAL A 21 -6.09 4.17 3.53
N ALA A 22 -7.26 4.36 4.15
CA ALA A 22 -8.39 3.46 4.05
C ALA A 22 -8.95 3.35 2.62
N MET A 23 -8.82 4.40 1.81
CA MET A 23 -9.25 4.40 0.40
C MET A 23 -8.15 3.96 -0.57
N ALA A 24 -6.90 4.37 -0.35
CA ALA A 24 -5.76 4.05 -1.22
C ALA A 24 -5.28 2.61 -1.05
N LEU A 25 -5.37 2.03 0.15
CA LEU A 25 -4.91 0.67 0.42
C LEU A 25 -5.70 -0.40 -0.37
N PRO A 26 -7.05 -0.39 -0.40
CA PRO A 26 -7.83 -1.28 -1.27
C PRO A 26 -7.46 -1.15 -2.74
N LEU A 27 -7.26 0.07 -3.24
CA LEU A 27 -6.81 0.30 -4.61
C LEU A 27 -5.42 -0.30 -4.85
N ALA A 28 -4.48 -0.08 -3.93
CA ALA A 28 -3.13 -0.64 -4.02
C ALA A 28 -3.16 -2.18 -4.04
N VAL A 29 -3.95 -2.81 -3.18
CA VAL A 29 -4.14 -4.26 -3.16
C VAL A 29 -4.75 -4.74 -4.48
N LEU A 30 -5.82 -4.09 -4.96
CA LEU A 30 -6.45 -4.44 -6.24
C LEU A 30 -5.46 -4.40 -7.40
N MET A 31 -4.66 -3.32 -7.48
CA MET A 31 -3.64 -3.16 -8.51
C MET A 31 -2.53 -4.20 -8.39
N ALA A 32 -2.03 -4.45 -7.17
CA ALA A 32 -1.00 -5.44 -6.89
C ALA A 32 -1.40 -6.85 -7.33
N PHE A 33 -2.61 -7.30 -6.97
CA PHE A 33 -3.09 -8.62 -7.37
C PHE A 33 -3.36 -8.71 -8.88
N SER A 34 -4.01 -7.70 -9.46
CA SER A 34 -4.34 -7.69 -10.89
C SER A 34 -3.06 -7.74 -11.73
N PHE A 35 -2.12 -6.82 -11.51
CA PHE A 35 -0.89 -6.72 -12.28
C PHE A 35 0.12 -7.83 -11.93
N GLY A 36 0.12 -8.34 -10.70
CA GLY A 36 0.90 -9.52 -10.29
C GLY A 36 0.48 -10.79 -11.02
N LEU A 37 -0.82 -11.06 -11.10
CA LEU A 37 -1.34 -12.22 -11.82
C LEU A 37 -1.18 -12.08 -13.33
N ILE A 38 -1.43 -10.88 -13.90
CA ILE A 38 -1.20 -10.62 -15.33
C ILE A 38 0.26 -10.89 -15.69
N ARG A 39 1.20 -10.36 -14.90
CA ARG A 39 2.63 -10.56 -15.16
C ARG A 39 3.07 -12.02 -15.04
N LEU A 40 2.41 -12.83 -14.21
CA LEU A 40 2.73 -14.25 -14.07
C LEU A 40 2.12 -15.12 -15.18
N TYR A 41 0.84 -14.90 -15.51
CA TYR A 41 0.05 -15.88 -16.24
C TYR A 41 -0.51 -15.39 -17.58
N ALA A 42 -0.53 -14.09 -17.87
CA ALA A 42 -1.10 -13.56 -19.10
C ALA A 42 -0.14 -13.72 -20.31
N PRO A 43 -0.65 -13.74 -21.55
CA PRO A 43 0.19 -13.79 -22.74
C PRO A 43 0.98 -12.48 -22.93
N ALA A 44 1.98 -12.52 -23.82
CA ALA A 44 3.00 -11.49 -23.95
C ALA A 44 2.47 -10.03 -24.02
N PRO A 45 1.41 -9.70 -24.78
CA PRO A 45 0.92 -8.31 -24.85
C PRO A 45 0.48 -7.74 -23.50
N PHE A 46 -0.32 -8.48 -22.74
CA PHE A 46 -0.80 -8.04 -21.42
C PHE A 46 0.33 -8.01 -20.38
N LYS A 47 1.28 -8.95 -20.49
CA LYS A 47 2.49 -8.93 -19.65
C LYS A 47 3.29 -7.64 -19.86
N GLN A 48 3.39 -7.13 -21.08
CA GLN A 48 4.10 -5.86 -21.32
C GLN A 48 3.36 -4.65 -20.78
N ILE A 49 2.02 -4.60 -20.89
CA ILE A 49 1.23 -3.56 -20.23
C ILE A 49 1.50 -3.57 -18.73
N ALA A 50 1.56 -4.76 -18.13
CA ALA A 50 1.84 -4.86 -16.70
C ALA A 50 3.24 -4.40 -16.34
N ILE A 51 4.25 -4.77 -17.13
CA ILE A 51 5.63 -4.33 -16.93
C ILE A 51 5.75 -2.81 -17.05
N ILE A 52 5.13 -2.19 -18.06
CA ILE A 52 5.14 -0.73 -18.23
C ILE A 52 4.53 -0.04 -17.03
N TYR A 53 3.36 -0.48 -16.55
CA TYR A 53 2.75 0.06 -15.34
C TYR A 53 3.70 -0.05 -14.13
N ILE A 54 4.26 -1.24 -13.89
CA ILE A 54 5.15 -1.48 -12.75
C ILE A 54 6.40 -0.59 -12.83
N GLU A 55 7.05 -0.54 -13.98
CA GLU A 55 8.28 0.22 -14.20
C GLU A 55 8.04 1.72 -14.14
N PHE A 56 6.93 2.21 -14.70
CA PHE A 56 6.58 3.63 -14.65
C PHE A 56 6.36 4.10 -13.22
N PHE A 57 5.51 3.39 -12.45
CA PHE A 57 5.15 3.84 -11.10
C PHE A 57 6.30 3.67 -10.09
N ARG A 58 7.14 2.64 -10.25
CA ARG A 58 8.34 2.44 -9.41
C ARG A 58 9.53 3.29 -9.84
N GLY A 59 9.62 3.63 -11.13
CA GLY A 59 10.69 4.43 -11.71
C GLY A 59 10.50 5.94 -11.56
N THR A 60 9.34 6.39 -11.05
CA THR A 60 9.03 7.81 -10.89
C THR A 60 8.66 8.14 -9.43
N SER A 61 8.85 9.41 -9.06
CA SER A 61 8.55 9.89 -7.70
C SER A 61 7.04 9.97 -7.45
N ALA A 62 6.58 9.43 -6.31
CA ALA A 62 5.18 9.52 -5.88
C ALA A 62 4.69 10.96 -5.76
N LEU A 63 5.56 11.89 -5.35
CA LEU A 63 5.23 13.32 -5.30
C LEU A 63 4.98 13.89 -6.70
N ILE A 64 5.82 13.53 -7.67
CA ILE A 64 5.65 13.98 -9.05
C ILE A 64 4.38 13.38 -9.67
N GLN A 65 4.05 12.13 -9.35
CA GLN A 65 2.78 11.51 -9.75
C GLN A 65 1.57 12.25 -9.16
N LEU A 66 1.60 12.61 -7.87
CA LEU A 66 0.57 13.42 -7.22
C LEU A 66 0.37 14.76 -7.94
N TYR A 67 1.47 15.47 -8.23
CA TYR A 67 1.41 16.76 -8.94
C TYR A 67 0.89 16.62 -10.36
N TRP A 68 1.32 15.59 -11.09
CA TRP A 68 0.80 15.33 -12.44
C TRP A 68 -0.70 15.09 -12.43
N ILE A 69 -1.16 14.23 -11.53
CA ILE A 69 -2.58 13.85 -11.43
C ILE A 69 -3.42 15.06 -11.00
N TYR A 70 -2.97 15.86 -10.04
CA TYR A 70 -3.77 16.98 -9.52
C TYR A 70 -3.64 18.28 -10.32
N PHE A 71 -2.42 18.68 -10.69
CA PHE A 71 -2.16 19.98 -11.34
C PHE A 71 -2.03 19.89 -12.87
N VAL A 72 -1.58 18.77 -13.42
CA VAL A 72 -1.28 18.67 -14.87
C VAL A 72 -2.46 18.08 -15.66
N LEU A 73 -3.14 17.08 -15.12
CA LEU A 73 -4.29 16.43 -15.76
C LEU A 73 -5.43 17.40 -16.17
N PRO A 74 -5.72 18.49 -15.42
CA PRO A 74 -6.69 19.51 -15.84
C PRO A 74 -6.40 20.17 -17.19
N PHE A 75 -5.12 20.31 -17.59
CA PHE A 75 -4.77 20.85 -18.92
C PHE A 75 -5.19 19.93 -20.07
N PHE A 76 -5.49 18.67 -19.79
CA PHE A 76 -6.03 17.70 -20.74
C PHE A 76 -7.56 17.54 -20.63
N GLY A 77 -8.23 18.42 -19.88
CA GLY A 77 -9.68 18.41 -19.72
C GLY A 77 -10.20 17.43 -18.65
N ILE A 78 -9.32 16.82 -17.85
CA ILE A 78 -9.71 15.91 -16.78
C ILE A 78 -9.43 16.56 -15.44
N THR A 79 -10.50 16.95 -14.73
CA THR A 79 -10.41 17.50 -13.38
C THR A 79 -10.83 16.46 -12.35
N ILE A 80 -10.03 16.33 -11.31
CA ILE A 80 -10.29 15.42 -10.20
C ILE A 80 -10.01 16.17 -8.90
N ASP A 81 -10.82 15.91 -7.88
CA ASP A 81 -10.64 16.52 -6.58
C ASP A 81 -9.36 16.00 -5.90
N ALA A 82 -8.86 16.76 -4.92
CA ALA A 82 -7.58 16.46 -4.27
C ALA A 82 -7.59 15.09 -3.56
N MET A 83 -8.71 14.68 -2.96
CA MET A 83 -8.81 13.39 -2.27
C MET A 83 -8.71 12.24 -3.26
N THR A 84 -9.46 12.31 -4.37
CA THR A 84 -9.38 11.31 -5.44
C THR A 84 -7.98 11.27 -6.05
N ALA A 85 -7.36 12.43 -6.31
CA ALA A 85 -5.99 12.52 -6.82
C ALA A 85 -4.98 11.83 -5.88
N ALA A 86 -5.09 12.06 -4.57
CA ALA A 86 -4.26 11.40 -3.57
C ALA A 86 -4.44 9.88 -3.55
N VAL A 87 -5.69 9.42 -3.53
CA VAL A 87 -6.04 7.99 -3.49
C VAL A 87 -5.51 7.29 -4.73
N VAL A 88 -5.72 7.86 -5.91
CA VAL A 88 -5.27 7.28 -7.18
C VAL A 88 -3.74 7.30 -7.26
N ALA A 89 -3.10 8.43 -7.02
CA ALA A 89 -1.64 8.53 -7.13
C ALA A 89 -0.94 7.55 -6.18
N LEU A 90 -1.30 7.58 -4.89
CA LEU A 90 -0.67 6.73 -3.89
C LEU A 90 -1.07 5.26 -4.03
N GLY A 91 -2.33 4.98 -4.37
CA GLY A 91 -2.81 3.61 -4.58
C GLY A 91 -2.16 2.94 -5.80
N LEU A 92 -2.04 3.65 -6.92
CA LEU A 92 -1.33 3.16 -8.10
C LEU A 92 0.17 3.00 -7.82
N ASN A 93 0.78 3.94 -7.07
CA ASN A 93 2.18 3.85 -6.69
C ASN A 93 2.46 2.61 -5.83
N ILE A 94 1.79 2.50 -4.68
CA ILE A 94 1.98 1.37 -3.74
C ILE A 94 1.55 0.04 -4.37
N GLY A 95 0.51 0.03 -5.20
CA GLY A 95 0.08 -1.16 -5.93
C GLY A 95 1.14 -1.71 -6.89
N SER A 96 1.95 -0.82 -7.48
CA SER A 96 3.07 -1.24 -8.35
C SER A 96 4.16 -1.98 -7.58
N TYR A 97 4.47 -1.55 -6.34
CA TYR A 97 5.37 -2.27 -5.44
C TYR A 97 4.74 -3.58 -4.95
N GLY A 98 3.45 -3.57 -4.62
CA GLY A 98 2.70 -4.76 -4.22
C GLY A 98 2.64 -5.84 -5.30
N THR A 99 2.78 -5.47 -6.57
CA THR A 99 2.87 -6.44 -7.68
C THR A 99 4.07 -7.38 -7.53
N GLU A 100 5.21 -6.88 -7.05
CA GLU A 100 6.38 -7.74 -6.77
C GLU A 100 6.16 -8.63 -5.56
N VAL A 101 5.41 -8.16 -4.56
CA VAL A 101 5.02 -8.95 -3.39
C VAL A 101 4.17 -10.15 -3.82
N VAL A 102 3.14 -9.91 -4.63
CA VAL A 102 2.27 -10.97 -5.17
C VAL A 102 3.09 -11.97 -5.99
N ARG A 103 3.92 -11.47 -6.90
CA ARG A 103 4.77 -12.31 -7.76
C ARG A 103 5.74 -13.17 -6.92
N GLY A 104 6.45 -12.53 -5.99
CA GLY A 104 7.44 -13.18 -5.14
C GLY A 104 6.83 -14.24 -4.23
N ALA A 105 5.66 -13.97 -3.65
CA ALA A 105 4.99 -14.91 -2.77
C ALA A 105 4.39 -16.12 -3.52
N ILE A 106 3.90 -15.95 -4.75
CA ILE A 106 3.45 -17.08 -5.58
C ILE A 106 4.64 -17.96 -5.99
N GLN A 107 5.77 -17.33 -6.31
CA GLN A 107 6.99 -18.03 -6.70
C GLN A 107 7.72 -18.69 -5.52
N SER A 108 7.47 -18.25 -4.28
CA SER A 108 8.06 -18.86 -3.07
C SER A 108 7.35 -20.14 -2.62
N VAL A 109 6.18 -20.47 -3.18
CA VAL A 109 5.49 -21.72 -2.87
C VAL A 109 6.36 -22.93 -3.32
N PRO A 110 6.58 -23.94 -2.46
CA PRO A 110 7.48 -25.05 -2.78
C PRO A 110 7.14 -25.77 -4.09
N LYS A 111 8.16 -26.11 -4.87
CA LYS A 111 7.99 -26.83 -6.16
C LYS A 111 7.20 -28.14 -6.01
N GLY A 112 7.36 -28.86 -4.90
CA GLY A 112 6.60 -30.07 -4.61
C GLY A 112 5.08 -29.88 -4.61
N GLN A 113 4.57 -28.69 -4.24
CA GLN A 113 3.13 -28.37 -4.33
C GLN A 113 2.66 -28.28 -5.79
N TYR A 114 3.51 -27.72 -6.66
CA TYR A 114 3.23 -27.69 -8.10
C TYR A 114 3.28 -29.11 -8.68
N GLU A 115 4.32 -29.88 -8.38
CA GLU A 115 4.48 -31.26 -8.87
C GLU A 115 3.35 -32.19 -8.40
N ALA A 116 2.98 -32.13 -7.12
CA ALA A 116 1.87 -32.92 -6.57
C ALA A 116 0.54 -32.57 -7.24
N SER A 117 0.26 -31.29 -7.46
CA SER A 117 -0.96 -30.87 -8.16
C SER A 117 -0.99 -31.33 -9.63
N ILE A 118 0.17 -31.42 -10.30
CA ILE A 118 0.27 -31.99 -11.66
C ILE A 118 -0.03 -33.49 -11.60
N ALA A 119 0.57 -34.21 -10.65
CA ALA A 119 0.37 -35.66 -10.47
C ALA A 119 -1.10 -36.02 -10.18
N LEU A 120 -1.83 -35.13 -9.49
CA LEU A 120 -3.26 -35.26 -9.22
C LEU A 120 -4.17 -34.75 -10.36
N ASN A 121 -3.60 -34.48 -11.55
CA ASN A 121 -4.32 -33.98 -12.73
C ASN A 121 -5.09 -32.66 -12.51
N PHE A 122 -4.62 -31.78 -11.62
CA PHE A 122 -5.20 -30.44 -11.51
C PHE A 122 -4.81 -29.57 -12.69
N THR A 123 -5.81 -28.88 -13.25
CA THR A 123 -5.59 -27.84 -14.26
C THR A 123 -4.80 -26.68 -13.66
N SER A 124 -4.15 -25.87 -14.50
CA SER A 124 -3.37 -24.71 -14.03
C SER A 124 -4.19 -23.75 -13.17
N SER A 125 -5.48 -23.57 -13.47
CA SER A 125 -6.39 -22.73 -12.68
C SER A 125 -6.73 -23.37 -11.33
N GLN A 126 -7.03 -24.67 -11.31
CA GLN A 126 -7.28 -25.41 -10.06
C GLN A 126 -6.04 -25.39 -9.16
N ARG A 127 -4.86 -25.66 -9.72
CA ARG A 127 -3.58 -25.58 -9.02
C ARG A 127 -3.37 -24.21 -8.40
N LEU A 128 -3.53 -23.14 -9.20
CA LEU A 128 -3.35 -21.78 -8.73
C LEU A 128 -4.31 -21.46 -7.58
N TRP A 129 -5.61 -21.56 -7.79
CA TRP A 129 -6.59 -21.04 -6.83
C TRP A 129 -6.83 -21.95 -5.62
N ARG A 130 -6.65 -23.28 -5.76
CA ARG A 130 -6.92 -24.22 -4.67
C ARG A 130 -5.69 -24.56 -3.84
N ILE A 131 -4.49 -24.50 -4.42
CA ILE A 131 -3.26 -24.97 -3.77
C ILE A 131 -2.28 -23.83 -3.56
N ILE A 132 -1.88 -23.14 -4.63
CA ILE A 132 -0.80 -22.16 -4.59
C ILE A 132 -1.24 -20.85 -3.91
N MET A 133 -2.38 -20.28 -4.32
CA MET A 133 -2.84 -18.98 -3.84
C MET A 133 -3.09 -18.95 -2.32
N PRO A 134 -3.76 -19.93 -1.69
CA PRO A 134 -3.92 -19.94 -0.24
C PRO A 134 -2.59 -19.91 0.52
N GLN A 135 -1.58 -20.65 0.04
CA GLN A 135 -0.23 -20.66 0.61
C GLN A 135 0.51 -19.34 0.38
N ALA A 136 0.45 -18.83 -0.85
CA ALA A 136 1.08 -17.58 -1.23
C ALA A 136 0.48 -16.39 -0.44
N LEU A 137 -0.84 -16.35 -0.24
CA LEU A 137 -1.52 -15.29 0.51
C LEU A 137 -0.96 -15.12 1.92
N VAL A 138 -0.66 -16.20 2.62
CA VAL A 138 -0.07 -16.12 3.97
C VAL A 138 1.32 -15.50 3.92
N ASN A 139 2.13 -15.86 2.92
CA ASN A 139 3.45 -15.28 2.70
C ASN A 139 3.39 -13.80 2.25
N MET A 140 2.26 -13.35 1.68
CA MET A 140 2.08 -11.96 1.24
C MET A 140 1.74 -10.99 2.39
N ILE A 141 1.19 -11.47 3.52
CA ILE A 141 0.68 -10.59 4.58
C ILE A 141 1.78 -9.70 5.18
N PRO A 142 2.94 -10.21 5.62
CA PRO A 142 3.98 -9.35 6.19
C PRO A 142 4.49 -8.26 5.23
N PRO A 143 4.85 -8.56 3.96
CA PRO A 143 5.29 -7.53 3.03
C PRO A 143 4.18 -6.55 2.61
N PHE A 144 2.92 -6.97 2.46
CA PHE A 144 1.82 -6.01 2.29
C PHE A 144 1.65 -5.09 3.48
N GLY A 145 1.92 -5.61 4.69
CA GLY A 145 1.93 -4.81 5.89
C GLY A 145 2.95 -3.69 5.86
N ASN A 146 4.16 -3.98 5.38
CA ASN A 146 5.21 -2.97 5.19
C ASN A 146 4.78 -1.91 4.16
N LEU A 147 4.15 -2.32 3.05
CA LEU A 147 3.62 -1.39 2.06
C LEU A 147 2.48 -0.51 2.61
N ALA A 148 1.64 -1.03 3.50
CA ALA A 148 0.61 -0.23 4.17
C ALA A 148 1.23 0.84 5.10
N ILE A 149 2.32 0.51 5.79
CA ILE A 149 3.08 1.48 6.60
C ILE A 149 3.74 2.53 5.71
N GLU A 150 4.28 2.11 4.56
CA GLU A 150 4.84 3.02 3.56
C GLU A 150 3.78 3.97 3.01
N LEU A 151 2.57 3.48 2.75
CA LEU A 151 1.42 4.29 2.34
C LEU A 151 1.07 5.36 3.39
N VAL A 152 1.05 5.00 4.68
CA VAL A 152 0.85 5.98 5.78
C VAL A 152 1.91 7.07 5.75
N LYS A 153 3.18 6.74 5.50
CA LYS A 153 4.23 7.76 5.38
C LYS A 153 4.05 8.62 4.13
N ALA A 154 3.68 8.00 3.02
CA ALA A 154 3.46 8.65 1.73
C ALA A 154 2.30 9.66 1.76
N THR A 155 1.31 9.48 2.64
CA THR A 155 0.24 10.48 2.79
C THR A 155 0.77 11.86 3.20
N SER A 156 1.92 11.96 3.87
CA SER A 156 2.51 13.26 4.20
C SER A 156 2.77 14.14 2.98
N LEU A 157 2.96 13.52 1.79
CA LEU A 157 3.13 14.22 0.52
C LEU A 157 1.85 14.91 0.04
N VAL A 158 0.67 14.44 0.48
CA VAL A 158 -0.62 15.00 0.04
C VAL A 158 -0.87 16.40 0.57
N SER A 159 -0.17 16.78 1.65
CA SER A 159 -0.10 18.15 2.16
C SER A 159 0.29 19.17 1.08
N LEU A 160 1.00 18.71 0.04
CA LEU A 160 1.47 19.54 -1.07
C LEU A 160 0.44 19.71 -2.20
N ILE A 161 -0.65 18.95 -2.19
CA ILE A 161 -1.79 19.10 -3.13
C ILE A 161 -3.04 19.60 -2.40
N THR A 162 -2.86 20.52 -1.45
CA THR A 162 -3.92 21.24 -0.71
C THR A 162 -4.78 20.38 0.23
N ILE A 163 -4.39 19.14 0.50
CA ILE A 163 -5.10 18.31 1.47
C ILE A 163 -4.68 18.68 2.89
N GLY A 164 -5.66 18.98 3.73
CA GLY A 164 -5.48 19.27 5.16
C GLY A 164 -5.18 18.06 6.02
N ASP A 165 -4.20 17.24 5.63
CA ASP A 165 -3.75 16.06 6.35
C ASP A 165 -2.93 16.43 7.61
N LEU A 166 -2.43 15.41 8.33
CA LEU A 166 -1.61 15.60 9.53
C LEU A 166 -0.41 16.52 9.28
N THR A 167 0.28 16.34 8.15
CA THR A 167 1.47 17.14 7.82
C THR A 167 1.10 18.58 7.46
N PHE A 168 -0.02 18.81 6.78
CA PHE A 168 -0.52 20.15 6.50
C PHE A 168 -0.86 20.90 7.80
N LYS A 169 -1.60 20.26 8.70
CA LYS A 169 -1.98 20.85 10.00
C LYS A 169 -0.75 21.18 10.84
N ALA A 170 0.26 20.31 10.82
CA ALA A 170 1.52 20.56 11.48
C ALA A 170 2.26 21.81 10.94
N LYS A 171 2.38 21.93 9.61
CA LYS A 171 3.01 23.10 8.99
C LYS A 171 2.28 24.39 9.33
N MET A 172 0.94 24.39 9.21
CA MET A 172 0.12 25.54 9.57
C MET A 172 0.35 26.00 11.02
N LEU A 173 0.39 25.05 11.97
CA LEU A 173 0.68 25.36 13.37
C LEU A 173 2.11 25.87 13.55
N ALA A 174 3.10 25.25 12.90
CA ALA A 174 4.50 25.62 13.01
C ALA A 174 4.75 27.03 12.47
N ASP A 175 4.13 27.39 11.35
CA ASP A 175 4.24 28.72 10.75
C ASP A 175 3.58 29.80 11.63
N THR A 176 2.50 29.46 12.34
CA THR A 176 1.76 30.40 13.20
C THR A 176 2.41 30.58 14.57
N THR A 177 2.95 29.50 15.16
CA THR A 177 3.47 29.49 16.54
C THR A 177 4.99 29.61 16.61
N LEU A 178 5.70 29.38 15.49
CA LEU A 178 7.15 29.26 15.41
C LEU A 178 7.74 28.12 16.27
N GLN A 179 6.90 27.20 16.78
CA GLN A 179 7.29 26.07 17.62
C GLN A 179 7.56 24.79 16.79
N VAL A 180 8.46 24.88 15.82
CA VAL A 180 8.72 23.80 14.85
C VAL A 180 9.10 22.48 15.54
N GLY A 181 10.01 22.53 16.52
CA GLY A 181 10.51 21.33 17.19
C GLY A 181 9.43 20.57 17.97
N GLU A 182 8.62 21.28 18.74
CA GLU A 182 7.55 20.68 19.56
C GLU A 182 6.47 20.06 18.66
N ILE A 183 6.01 20.79 17.65
CA ILE A 183 4.94 20.34 16.76
C ILE A 183 5.37 19.11 15.94
N PHE A 184 6.54 19.16 15.30
CA PHE A 184 7.02 18.00 14.53
C PHE A 184 7.41 16.82 15.43
N GLY A 185 7.79 17.06 16.69
CA GLY A 185 7.95 16.01 17.70
C GLY A 185 6.64 15.27 17.98
N VAL A 186 5.54 16.00 18.13
CA VAL A 186 4.20 15.40 18.27
C VAL A 186 3.79 14.65 17.00
N VAL A 187 3.97 15.25 15.82
CA VAL A 187 3.64 14.61 14.53
C VAL A 187 4.37 13.29 14.32
N LEU A 188 5.65 13.22 14.73
CA LEU A 188 6.42 11.98 14.71
C LEU A 188 5.74 10.89 15.55
N LEU A 189 5.29 11.22 16.75
CA LEU A 189 4.55 10.29 17.60
C LEU A 189 3.24 9.84 16.96
N PHE A 190 2.49 10.74 16.31
CA PHE A 190 1.28 10.38 15.59
C PHE A 190 1.54 9.39 14.46
N TYR A 191 2.50 9.67 13.57
CA TYR A 191 2.87 8.74 12.50
C TYR A 191 3.37 7.40 13.05
N PHE A 192 4.14 7.42 14.14
CA PHE A 192 4.61 6.22 14.81
C PHE A 192 3.45 5.38 15.36
N VAL A 193 2.52 5.99 16.09
CA VAL A 193 1.35 5.31 16.67
C VAL A 193 0.46 4.74 15.58
N MET A 194 0.19 5.50 14.50
CA MET A 194 -0.57 4.99 13.35
C MET A 194 0.11 3.76 12.72
N ALA A 195 1.44 3.80 12.54
CA ALA A 195 2.19 2.66 12.02
C ALA A 195 2.14 1.45 12.97
N GLN A 196 2.33 1.64 14.28
CA GLN A 196 2.24 0.55 15.26
C GLN A 196 0.85 -0.08 15.31
N PHE A 197 -0.20 0.74 15.20
CA PHE A 197 -1.57 0.26 15.12
C PHE A 197 -1.75 -0.65 13.90
N LEU A 198 -1.32 -0.21 12.71
CA LEU A 198 -1.34 -1.06 11.52
C LEU A 198 -0.57 -2.38 11.72
N VAL A 199 0.66 -2.33 12.23
CA VAL A 199 1.48 -3.53 12.51
C VAL A 199 0.71 -4.51 13.40
N PHE A 200 0.02 -4.01 14.43
CA PHE A 200 -0.79 -4.84 15.31
C PHE A 200 -1.90 -5.58 14.56
N PHE A 201 -2.65 -4.91 13.67
CA PHE A 201 -3.68 -5.56 12.85
C PHE A 201 -3.08 -6.56 11.86
N ILE A 202 -1.98 -6.21 11.20
CA ILE A 202 -1.31 -7.10 10.25
C ILE A 202 -0.85 -8.39 10.93
N ARG A 203 -0.22 -8.29 12.11
CA ARG A 203 0.22 -9.48 12.88
C ARG A 203 -0.95 -10.35 13.34
N ARG A 204 -2.07 -9.73 13.73
CA ARG A 204 -3.32 -10.44 14.07
C ARG A 204 -3.86 -11.20 12.85
N LEU A 205 -3.90 -10.57 11.68
CA LEU A 205 -4.32 -11.20 10.42
C LEU A 205 -3.38 -12.35 10.02
N GLU A 206 -2.07 -12.14 10.09
CA GLU A 206 -1.05 -13.16 9.82
C GLU A 206 -1.24 -14.39 10.70
N THR A 207 -1.39 -14.19 12.01
CA THR A 207 -1.55 -15.29 12.97
C THR A 207 -2.86 -16.04 12.75
N HIS A 208 -3.93 -15.36 12.35
CA HIS A 208 -5.21 -16.00 12.06
C HIS A 208 -5.16 -16.84 10.79
N LEU A 209 -4.57 -16.32 9.72
CA LEU A 209 -4.49 -17.00 8.42
C LEU A 209 -3.44 -18.12 8.40
N SER A 210 -2.37 -18.00 9.18
CA SER A 210 -1.35 -19.04 9.31
C SER A 210 -1.83 -20.29 10.05
N LYS A 211 -2.88 -20.19 10.89
CA LYS A 211 -3.41 -21.34 11.65
C LYS A 211 -4.07 -22.41 10.76
N GLY A 212 -4.54 -22.04 9.57
CA GLY A 212 -5.18 -22.96 8.63
C GLY A 212 -4.20 -23.70 7.72
N LEU A 213 -2.98 -23.17 7.56
CA LEU A 213 -1.91 -23.83 6.81
C LEU A 213 -1.04 -24.57 7.81
N GLY A 214 -1.29 -25.88 7.98
CA GLY A 214 -0.39 -26.74 8.71
C GLY A 214 1.03 -26.48 8.20
N ARG A 215 1.92 -25.99 9.08
CA ARG A 215 3.34 -25.84 8.79
C ARG A 215 3.91 -27.22 8.52
N GLY A 216 3.77 -27.69 7.29
CA GLY A 216 4.42 -28.89 6.80
C GLY A 216 5.92 -28.66 6.81
N GLY A 217 6.55 -29.04 7.93
CA GLY A 217 7.96 -29.37 8.07
C GLY A 217 8.97 -28.39 7.46
N LEU A 218 9.46 -27.46 8.27
CA LEU A 218 10.80 -26.89 8.10
C LEU A 218 11.54 -26.95 9.43
N HIS A 219 11.77 -28.19 9.88
CA HIS A 219 12.87 -28.54 10.75
C HIS A 219 13.63 -29.69 10.08
N SER A 220 14.61 -29.33 9.27
CA SER A 220 15.72 -30.20 8.84
C SER A 220 16.92 -29.32 8.59
#